data_AF-A0A534Z1B1-F1
#
_entry.id   AF-A0A534Z1B1-F1
#
_cell.length_a   1.000
_cell.length_b   1.000
_cell.length_c   1.000
_cell.angle_alpha   90.00
_cell.angle_beta   90.00
_cell.angle_gamma   90.00
#
_symmetry.space_group_name_H-M   'P 1'
#
loop_
_entity.id
_entity.type
_entity.pdbx_description
1 polymer ?
#
loop_
_entity_poly.entity_id
_entity_poly.type
_entity_poly.pdbx_seq_one_letter_code
_entity_poly.pdbx_strand_id
1 'polypeptide(L)'
;MTCADVERLVDAFADAELPAPTMLAVARHAAGCTACDESVRGLQALHDSVARVVRDELDALDLSDVWSAVAAAADHVDARRSWSRRARAVPAAVAALAVAAAAVFWLQGVRVVPTRVASIGPPLAPRTLPNQAFIDRLAGKDLKLRREPRSGTTIIWVNAASGGFGR
;
A
#
# COMPACT_ATOMS: atom_id res chain seq x y z
N MET A 1 -1.82 26.48 22.31
CA MET A 1 -2.27 25.14 22.71
C MET A 1 -2.30 25.09 24.22
N THR A 2 -3.38 24.56 24.78
CA THR A 2 -3.68 24.50 26.22
C THR A 2 -3.51 23.08 26.76
N CYS A 3 -3.54 22.90 28.09
CA CYS A 3 -3.50 21.56 28.68
C CYS A 3 -4.67 20.69 28.22
N ALA A 4 -5.88 21.27 28.13
CA ALA A 4 -7.07 20.57 27.64
C ALA A 4 -6.94 20.12 26.17
N ASP A 5 -6.22 20.90 25.34
CA ASP A 5 -5.90 20.47 23.98
C ASP A 5 -4.97 19.26 23.99
N VAL A 6 -3.95 19.25 24.87
CA VAL A 6 -3.01 18.14 24.99
C VAL A 6 -3.69 16.89 25.53
N GLU A 7 -4.51 16.99 26.58
CA GLU A 7 -5.27 15.86 27.13
C GLU A 7 -6.12 15.16 26.07
N ARG A 8 -6.71 15.93 25.13
CA ARG A 8 -7.49 15.36 24.03
C ARG A 8 -6.64 14.76 22.90
N LEU A 9 -5.37 15.13 22.81
CA LEU A 9 -4.46 14.75 21.72
C LEU A 9 -3.38 13.76 22.15
N VAL A 10 -3.23 13.48 23.45
CA VAL A 10 -2.09 12.73 24.00
C VAL A 10 -2.03 11.29 23.48
N ASP A 11 -3.18 10.64 23.29
CA ASP A 11 -3.25 9.28 22.74
C ASP A 11 -2.75 9.24 21.29
N ALA A 12 -3.34 10.06 20.42
CA ALA A 12 -2.92 10.19 19.03
C ALA A 12 -1.48 10.71 18.88
N PHE A 13 -0.98 11.48 19.86
CA PHE A 13 0.41 11.89 19.93
C PHE A 13 1.33 10.70 20.20
N ALA A 14 0.98 9.82 21.15
CA ALA A 14 1.76 8.63 21.46
C ALA A 14 1.79 7.62 20.29
N ASP A 15 0.69 7.49 19.56
CA ASP A 15 0.60 6.63 18.37
C ASP A 15 1.21 7.26 17.10
N ALA A 16 1.76 8.48 17.20
CA ALA A 16 2.30 9.26 16.09
C ALA A 16 1.30 9.51 14.93
N GLU A 17 0.01 9.58 15.24
CA GLU A 17 -1.08 9.78 14.27
C GLU A 17 -1.39 11.25 13.99
N LEU A 18 -0.82 12.17 14.78
CA LEU A 18 -1.04 13.60 14.60
C LEU A 18 -0.25 14.15 13.41
N PRO A 19 -0.80 15.15 12.69
CA PRO A 19 -0.02 15.92 11.73
C PRO A 19 1.23 16.52 12.39
N ALA A 20 2.35 16.54 11.66
CA ALA A 20 3.63 17.10 12.12
C ALA A 20 3.53 18.46 12.87
N PRO A 21 2.79 19.48 12.38
CA PRO A 21 2.69 20.75 13.12
C PRO A 21 1.97 20.59 14.48
N THR A 22 1.00 19.69 14.57
CA THR A 22 0.27 19.39 15.80
C THR A 22 1.14 18.61 16.77
N MET A 23 1.91 17.62 16.29
CA MET A 23 2.90 16.92 17.13
C MET A 23 3.90 17.90 17.74
N LEU A 24 4.44 18.82 16.94
CA LEU A 24 5.38 19.84 17.43
C LEU A 24 4.73 20.75 18.48
N ALA A 25 3.46 21.13 18.30
CA ALA A 25 2.73 21.92 19.27
C ALA A 25 2.59 21.15 20.60
N VAL A 26 2.15 19.88 20.55
CA VAL A 26 2.05 18.98 21.71
C VAL A 26 3.38 18.90 22.46
N ALA A 27 4.46 18.57 21.75
CA ALA A 27 5.79 18.44 22.32
C ALA A 27 6.29 19.75 22.99
N ARG A 28 6.07 20.90 22.35
CA ARG A 28 6.49 22.21 22.91
C ARG A 28 5.77 22.56 24.20
N HIS A 29 4.48 22.26 24.29
CA HIS A 29 3.73 22.52 25.53
C HIS A 29 4.11 21.54 26.63
N ALA A 30 4.21 20.24 26.33
CA ALA A 30 4.66 19.24 27.29
C ALA A 30 6.03 19.64 27.87
N ALA A 31 6.98 20.07 27.03
CA ALA A 31 8.28 20.57 27.49
C ALA A 31 8.20 21.78 28.44
N GLY A 32 7.12 22.56 28.41
CA GLY A 32 6.89 23.71 29.27
C GLY A 32 5.88 23.48 30.42
N CYS A 33 5.23 22.32 30.48
CA CYS A 33 4.18 22.01 31.45
C CYS A 33 4.44 20.63 32.05
N THR A 34 4.82 20.60 33.33
CA THR A 34 5.18 19.37 34.05
C THR A 34 4.08 18.32 34.05
N ALA A 35 2.82 18.73 34.24
CA ALA A 35 1.69 17.80 34.22
C ALA A 35 1.50 17.14 32.84
N CYS A 36 1.64 17.91 31.75
CA CYS A 36 1.55 17.36 30.40
C CYS A 36 2.77 16.49 30.03
N ASP A 37 3.98 16.86 30.47
CA ASP A 37 5.19 16.04 30.32
C ASP A 37 5.02 14.68 31.00
N GLU A 38 4.51 14.67 32.23
CA GLU A 38 4.26 13.44 32.99
C GLU A 38 3.24 12.54 32.29
N SER A 39 2.12 13.09 31.82
CA SER A 39 1.13 12.33 31.05
C SER A 39 1.72 11.71 29.77
N VAL A 40 2.49 12.49 29.01
CA VAL A 40 3.15 12.01 27.78
C VAL A 40 4.15 10.89 28.09
N ARG A 41 5.01 11.09 29.09
CA ARG A 41 6.01 10.08 29.50
C ARG A 41 5.35 8.82 30.05
N GLY A 42 4.28 8.96 30.82
CA GLY A 42 3.52 7.82 31.35
C GLY A 42 2.97 6.95 30.23
N LEU A 43 2.39 7.59 29.19
CA LEU A 43 1.84 6.88 28.05
C LEU A 43 2.95 6.20 27.21
N GLN A 44 4.07 6.88 26.99
CA GLN A 44 5.25 6.30 26.33
C GLN A 44 5.82 5.10 27.10
N ALA A 45 5.94 5.21 28.42
CA ALA A 45 6.42 4.11 29.26
C ALA A 45 5.47 2.90 29.23
N LEU A 46 4.16 3.14 29.20
CA LEU A 46 3.16 2.08 29.04
C LEU A 46 3.31 1.40 27.68
N HIS A 47 3.39 2.17 26.60
CA HIS A 47 3.60 1.65 25.24
C HIS A 47 4.87 0.80 25.17
N ASP A 48 6.00 1.28 25.70
CA ASP A 48 7.26 0.55 25.70
C ASP A 48 7.20 -0.75 26.50
N SER A 49 6.44 -0.77 27.60
CA SER A 49 6.20 -1.97 28.40
C SER A 49 5.41 -3.01 27.61
N VAL A 50 4.31 -2.62 26.98
CA VAL A 50 3.49 -3.50 26.13
C VAL A 50 4.31 -4.01 24.94
N ALA A 51 5.03 -3.13 24.25
CA ALA A 51 5.87 -3.48 23.12
C ALA A 51 7.00 -4.44 23.52
N ARG A 52 7.50 -4.37 24.76
CA ARG A 52 8.48 -5.33 25.28
C ARG A 52 7.85 -6.70 25.46
N VAL A 53 6.71 -6.79 26.15
CA VAL A 53 5.99 -8.07 26.35
C VAL A 53 5.64 -8.72 25.01
N VAL A 54 5.12 -7.95 24.06
CA VAL A 54 4.78 -8.48 22.73
C VAL A 54 6.03 -8.97 22.00
N ARG A 55 7.16 -8.27 22.09
CA ARG A 55 8.42 -8.72 21.48
C ARG A 55 8.93 -10.01 22.12
N ASP A 56 8.89 -10.11 23.45
CA ASP A 56 9.32 -11.31 24.17
C ASP A 56 8.47 -12.53 23.76
N GLU A 57 7.16 -12.35 23.60
CA GLU A 57 6.25 -13.39 23.08
C GLU A 57 6.54 -13.73 21.61
N LEU A 58 6.81 -12.73 20.77
CA LEU A 58 7.15 -12.96 19.35
C LEU A 58 8.49 -13.69 19.18
N ASP A 59 9.49 -13.37 20.01
CA ASP A 59 10.79 -14.02 19.99
C ASP A 59 10.71 -15.50 20.41
N ALA A 60 9.68 -15.87 21.17
CA ALA A 60 9.40 -17.27 21.51
C ALA A 60 8.70 -18.05 20.37
N LEU A 61 8.17 -17.36 19.35
CA LEU A 61 7.49 -17.98 18.21
C LEU A 61 8.47 -18.21 17.06
N ASP A 62 8.45 -19.43 16.51
CA ASP A 62 9.12 -19.70 15.24
C ASP A 62 8.27 -19.19 14.07
N LEU A 63 8.67 -18.06 13.49
CA LEU A 63 8.03 -17.44 12.33
C LEU A 63 8.78 -17.70 11.01
N SER A 64 9.78 -18.59 11.01
CA SER A 64 10.62 -18.86 9.83
C SER A 64 9.80 -19.31 8.60
N ASP A 65 8.80 -20.16 8.83
CA ASP A 65 7.89 -20.63 7.79
C ASP A 65 6.91 -19.55 7.30
N VAL A 66 6.55 -18.58 8.15
CA VAL A 66 5.63 -17.49 7.78
C VAL A 66 6.27 -16.61 6.72
N TRP A 67 7.54 -16.23 6.89
CA TRP A 67 8.22 -15.38 5.92
C TRP A 67 8.44 -16.08 4.58
N SER A 68 8.71 -17.39 4.57
CA SER A 68 8.82 -18.14 3.33
C SER A 68 7.48 -18.20 2.58
N ALA A 69 6.37 -18.38 3.29
CA ALA A 69 5.02 -18.35 2.73
C ALA A 69 4.66 -16.95 2.18
N VAL A 70 5.01 -15.88 2.91
CA VAL A 70 4.80 -14.50 2.46
C VAL A 70 5.63 -14.19 1.22
N ALA A 71 6.89 -14.60 1.17
CA ALA A 71 7.75 -14.43 0.01
C ALA A 71 7.20 -15.15 -1.22
N ALA A 72 6.81 -16.43 -1.06
CA ALA A 72 6.20 -17.20 -2.15
C ALA A 72 4.89 -16.55 -2.64
N ALA A 73 4.05 -16.05 -1.73
CA ALA A 73 2.83 -15.35 -2.09
C ALA A 73 3.11 -14.05 -2.85
N ALA A 74 4.13 -13.27 -2.43
CA ALA A 74 4.55 -12.05 -3.12
C ALA A 74 5.07 -12.35 -4.53
N ASP A 75 5.91 -13.38 -4.69
CA ASP A 75 6.45 -13.81 -5.98
C ASP A 75 5.34 -14.28 -6.93
N HIS A 76 4.35 -15.00 -6.43
CA HIS A 76 3.19 -15.41 -7.24
C HIS A 76 2.39 -14.21 -7.76
N VAL A 77 2.23 -13.16 -6.96
CA VAL A 77 1.55 -11.93 -7.38
C VAL A 77 2.34 -11.22 -8.47
N ASP A 78 3.66 -11.12 -8.32
CA ASP A 78 4.53 -10.48 -9.31
C ASP A 78 4.60 -11.30 -10.62
N ALA A 79 4.66 -12.64 -10.52
CA ALA A 79 4.61 -13.54 -11.67
C ALA A 79 3.31 -13.37 -12.48
N ARG A 80 2.13 -13.40 -11.84
CA ARG A 80 0.84 -13.15 -12.51
C ARG A 80 0.77 -11.76 -13.16
N ARG A 81 1.40 -10.75 -12.54
CA ARG A 81 1.44 -9.39 -13.07
C ARG A 81 2.35 -9.29 -14.30
N SER A 82 3.49 -10.00 -14.29
CA SER A 82 4.38 -10.06 -15.45
C SER A 82 3.73 -10.77 -16.63
N TRP A 83 3.01 -11.87 -16.37
CA TRP A 83 2.31 -12.62 -17.42
C TRP A 83 1.15 -11.81 -18.02
N SER A 84 0.33 -11.15 -17.20
CA SER A 84 -0.74 -10.28 -17.70
C SER A 84 -0.21 -9.05 -18.47
N ARG A 85 0.96 -8.52 -18.11
CA ARG A 85 1.63 -7.48 -18.93
C ARG A 85 2.16 -8.03 -20.25
N ARG A 86 2.80 -9.20 -20.26
CA ARG A 86 3.29 -9.84 -21.49
C ARG A 86 2.14 -10.24 -22.43
N ALA A 87 1.04 -10.74 -21.89
CA ALA A 87 -0.17 -11.06 -22.66
C ALA A 87 -0.81 -9.80 -23.31
N ARG A 88 -0.69 -8.63 -22.68
CA ARG A 88 -1.11 -7.35 -23.26
C ARG A 88 -0.06 -6.73 -24.20
N ALA A 89 1.19 -7.18 -24.12
CA ALA A 89 2.29 -6.76 -24.99
C ALA A 89 2.46 -7.67 -26.21
N VAL A 90 1.52 -8.59 -26.47
CA VAL A 90 1.49 -9.38 -27.71
C VAL A 90 1.38 -8.39 -28.88
N PRO A 91 2.36 -8.34 -29.80
CA PRO A 91 2.30 -7.44 -30.94
C PRO A 91 1.03 -7.69 -31.74
N ALA A 92 0.38 -6.62 -32.23
CA ALA A 92 -0.83 -6.73 -33.03
C ALA A 92 -0.69 -7.70 -34.23
N ALA A 93 0.53 -7.86 -34.76
CA ALA A 93 0.86 -8.83 -35.80
C ALA A 93 0.68 -10.31 -35.37
N VAL A 94 1.03 -10.65 -34.12
CA VAL A 94 0.85 -12.01 -33.57
C VAL A 94 -0.63 -12.28 -33.29
N ALA A 95 -1.36 -11.29 -32.79
CA ALA A 95 -2.82 -11.36 -32.66
C ALA A 95 -3.51 -11.50 -34.03
N ALA A 96 -3.04 -10.76 -35.05
CA ALA A 96 -3.56 -10.83 -36.42
C ALA A 96 -3.28 -12.20 -37.06
N LEU A 97 -2.11 -12.80 -36.84
CA LEU A 97 -1.80 -14.16 -37.29
C LEU A 97 -2.67 -15.22 -36.60
N ALA A 98 -2.92 -15.08 -35.30
CA ALA A 98 -3.82 -15.98 -34.58
C ALA A 98 -5.28 -15.85 -35.06
N VAL A 99 -5.75 -14.63 -35.34
CA VAL A 99 -7.07 -14.36 -35.94
C VAL A 99 -7.13 -14.91 -37.37
N ALA A 100 -6.07 -14.78 -38.17
CA ALA A 100 -5.99 -15.35 -39.51
C ALA A 100 -6.02 -16.88 -39.49
N ALA A 101 -5.28 -17.52 -38.57
CA ALA A 101 -5.31 -18.97 -38.39
C ALA A 101 -6.70 -19.46 -37.91
N ALA A 102 -7.33 -18.74 -36.99
CA ALA A 102 -8.70 -19.01 -36.55
C ALA A 102 -9.72 -18.80 -37.67
N ALA A 103 -9.54 -17.78 -38.53
CA ALA A 103 -10.37 -17.54 -39.70
C ALA A 103 -10.21 -18.64 -40.75
N VAL A 104 -9.00 -19.14 -40.99
CA VAL A 104 -8.76 -20.30 -41.86
C VAL A 104 -9.44 -21.55 -41.29
N PHE A 105 -9.38 -21.76 -39.97
CA PHE A 105 -10.08 -22.85 -39.29
C PHE A 105 -11.62 -22.70 -39.36
N TRP A 106 -12.13 -21.46 -39.34
CA TRP A 106 -13.56 -21.15 -39.51
C TRP A 106 -14.03 -21.36 -40.95
N LEU A 107 -13.21 -20.98 -41.94
CA LEU A 107 -13.44 -21.24 -43.37
C LEU A 107 -13.43 -22.73 -43.70
N GLN A 108 -12.79 -23.57 -42.89
CA GLN A 108 -12.80 -25.04 -43.03
C GLN A 108 -14.06 -25.73 -42.49
N GLY A 109 -15.09 -24.98 -42.06
CA GLY A 109 -16.47 -25.47 -42.14
C GLY A 109 -17.15 -25.88 -40.84
N VAL A 110 -17.02 -25.13 -39.74
CA VAL A 110 -17.94 -25.26 -38.60
C VAL A 110 -18.90 -24.08 -38.56
N ARG A 111 -20.16 -24.31 -38.95
CA ARG A 111 -21.22 -23.30 -38.85
C ARG A 111 -21.55 -23.04 -37.38
N VAL A 112 -20.95 -22.00 -36.80
CA VAL A 112 -21.38 -21.46 -35.50
C VAL A 112 -22.26 -20.24 -35.75
N VAL A 113 -23.53 -20.36 -35.36
CA VAL A 113 -24.54 -19.32 -35.39
C VAL A 113 -24.09 -18.13 -34.52
N PRO A 114 -24.12 -16.87 -34.99
CA PRO A 114 -23.68 -15.74 -34.19
C PRO A 114 -24.78 -15.29 -33.22
N THR A 115 -24.57 -15.50 -31.92
CA THR A 115 -25.32 -14.78 -30.87
C THR A 115 -24.76 -13.36 -30.72
N ARG A 116 -25.54 -12.36 -31.13
CA ARG A 116 -25.27 -10.96 -30.80
C ARG A 116 -25.50 -10.75 -29.29
N VAL A 117 -24.49 -10.23 -28.59
CA VAL A 117 -24.69 -9.53 -27.33
C VAL A 117 -24.13 -8.12 -27.49
N ALA A 118 -25.03 -7.15 -27.58
CA ALA A 118 -24.70 -5.74 -27.45
C ALA A 118 -24.80 -5.34 -25.97
N SER A 119 -23.78 -4.69 -25.45
CA SER A 119 -23.93 -3.81 -24.28
C SER A 119 -22.84 -2.74 -24.33
N ILE A 120 -23.23 -1.53 -24.72
CA ILE A 120 -22.45 -0.31 -24.61
C ILE A 120 -22.99 0.40 -23.37
N GLY A 121 -22.19 0.48 -22.31
CA GLY A 121 -22.44 1.35 -21.16
C GLY A 121 -21.57 2.61 -21.23
N PRO A 122 -22.06 3.77 -20.73
CA PRO A 122 -21.30 5.04 -20.77
C PRO A 122 -20.08 5.03 -19.82
N PRO A 123 -19.07 5.89 -20.08
CA PRO A 123 -17.88 5.96 -19.25
C PRO A 123 -18.20 6.54 -17.86
N LEU A 124 -17.87 5.78 -16.81
CA LEU A 124 -17.98 6.22 -15.42
C LEU A 124 -16.98 7.34 -15.13
N ALA A 125 -17.47 8.50 -14.71
CA ALA A 125 -16.64 9.59 -14.19
C ALA A 125 -15.91 9.17 -12.89
N PRO A 126 -14.67 9.63 -12.66
CA PRO A 126 -13.90 9.27 -11.47
C PRO A 126 -14.52 9.89 -10.21
N ARG A 127 -14.97 9.03 -9.29
CA ARG A 127 -15.43 9.43 -7.95
C ARG A 127 -14.24 9.84 -7.09
N THR A 128 -14.25 11.06 -6.59
CA THR A 128 -13.35 11.54 -5.54
C THR A 128 -13.82 11.03 -4.17
N LEU A 129 -12.99 10.22 -3.52
CA LEU A 129 -13.24 9.67 -2.17
C LEU A 129 -12.65 10.62 -1.10
N PRO A 130 -13.24 10.73 0.11
CA PRO A 130 -12.58 11.38 1.24
C PRO A 130 -11.33 10.57 1.66
N ASN A 131 -10.26 11.25 2.09
CA ASN A 131 -8.88 10.74 2.34
C ASN A 131 -8.01 10.52 1.09
N GLN A 132 -7.70 11.60 0.38
CA GLN A 132 -6.71 11.60 -0.70
C GLN A 132 -5.48 12.38 -0.24
N ALA A 133 -4.29 11.78 -0.39
CA ALA A 133 -3.02 12.48 -0.28
C ALA A 133 -2.46 12.69 -1.69
N PHE A 134 -2.01 13.90 -1.99
CA PHE A 134 -1.32 14.22 -3.25
C PHE A 134 0.19 14.18 -3.00
N ILE A 135 0.92 13.48 -3.86
CA ILE A 135 2.37 13.35 -3.77
C ILE A 135 2.95 13.95 -5.05
N ASP A 136 3.51 15.15 -4.96
CA ASP A 136 4.06 15.89 -6.10
C ASP A 136 5.27 15.20 -6.74
N ARG A 137 6.10 14.53 -5.92
CA ARG A 137 7.32 13.88 -6.39
C ARG A 137 7.73 12.72 -5.50
N LEU A 138 7.97 11.56 -6.12
CA LEU A 138 8.63 10.40 -5.51
C LEU A 138 9.97 10.21 -6.23
N ALA A 139 11.08 10.31 -5.48
CA ALA A 139 12.42 10.12 -6.02
C ALA A 139 13.24 9.26 -5.05
N GLY A 140 13.88 8.22 -5.57
CA GLY A 140 14.65 7.24 -4.80
C GLY A 140 14.79 5.94 -5.60
N LYS A 141 15.94 5.28 -5.48
CA LYS A 141 16.25 4.06 -6.27
C LYS A 141 15.48 2.83 -5.79
N ASP A 142 15.00 2.86 -4.54
CA ASP A 142 14.41 1.71 -3.86
C ASP A 142 12.96 1.94 -3.42
N LEU A 143 12.19 2.57 -4.32
CA LEU A 143 10.77 2.81 -4.16
C LEU A 143 9.96 1.90 -5.08
N LYS A 144 8.96 1.20 -4.55
CA LYS A 144 7.95 0.49 -5.35
C LYS A 144 6.57 1.07 -5.08
N LEU A 145 5.82 1.37 -6.14
CA LEU A 145 4.47 1.92 -6.07
C LEU A 145 3.44 0.94 -6.65
N ARG A 146 2.35 0.71 -5.92
CA ARG A 146 1.24 -0.14 -6.37
C ARG A 146 -0.08 0.55 -6.09
N ARG A 147 -0.87 0.73 -7.15
CA ARG A 147 -2.26 1.17 -7.05
C ARG A 147 -3.18 -0.04 -7.11
N GLU A 148 -4.09 -0.17 -6.16
CA GLU A 148 -5.10 -1.20 -6.15
C GLU A 148 -6.36 -0.71 -6.91
N PRO A 149 -6.78 -1.39 -7.98
CA PRO A 149 -7.82 -0.88 -8.86
C PRO A 149 -9.23 -0.94 -8.27
N ARG A 150 -9.45 -1.77 -7.24
CA ARG A 150 -10.77 -1.96 -6.62
C ARG A 150 -11.07 -0.94 -5.52
N SER A 151 -10.05 -0.57 -4.75
CA SER A 151 -10.14 0.35 -3.61
C SER A 151 -9.65 1.77 -3.96
N GLY A 152 -8.86 1.93 -5.03
CA GLY A 152 -8.19 3.19 -5.34
C GLY A 152 -6.97 3.47 -4.47
N THR A 153 -6.66 2.59 -3.50
CA THR A 153 -5.55 2.74 -2.56
C THR A 153 -4.20 2.64 -3.27
N THR A 154 -3.29 3.55 -2.93
CA THR A 154 -1.90 3.53 -3.42
C THR A 154 -0.97 3.12 -2.28
N ILE A 155 -0.29 1.99 -2.45
CA ILE A 155 0.71 1.45 -1.53
C ILE A 155 2.10 1.84 -2.05
N ILE A 156 2.94 2.39 -1.16
CA ILE A 156 4.32 2.80 -1.45
C ILE A 156 5.23 2.02 -0.53
N TRP A 157 6.11 1.19 -1.09
CA TRP A 157 7.14 0.47 -0.35
C TRP A 157 8.48 1.17 -0.49
N VAL A 158 9.16 1.36 0.63
CA VAL A 158 10.50 1.95 0.73
C VAL A 158 11.43 0.89 1.33
N ASN A 159 12.50 0.51 0.63
CA ASN A 159 13.51 -0.37 1.19
C ASN A 159 14.59 0.49 1.88
N ALA A 160 14.75 0.35 3.20
CA ALA A 160 15.71 1.11 3.99
C ALA A 160 17.16 0.66 3.81
N ALA A 161 17.42 -0.48 3.17
CA ALA A 161 18.74 -1.11 3.13
C ALA A 161 19.80 -0.37 2.28
N SER A 162 19.44 0.65 1.51
CA SER A 162 20.36 1.39 0.63
C SER A 162 20.79 2.77 1.18
N GLY A 163 20.32 3.14 2.37
CA GLY A 163 20.64 4.41 3.03
C GLY A 163 21.94 4.36 3.84
N GLY A 164 23.06 4.00 3.23
CA GLY A 164 24.37 4.32 3.80
C GLY A 164 24.53 5.84 3.80
N PHE A 165 24.31 6.50 4.94
CA PHE A 165 24.69 7.90 5.13
C PHE A 165 26.21 8.01 5.03
N GLY A 166 26.69 8.28 3.81
CA GLY A 166 28.04 8.79 3.60
C GLY A 166 28.18 10.11 4.34
N ARG A 167 29.18 10.18 5.21
CA ARG A 167 29.61 11.38 5.93
C ARG A 167 30.01 12.51 4.99
#